data_AF-A0A3N5Y4D7-F1
#
_entry.id   AF-A0A3N5Y4D7-F1
#
_cell.length_a   1.000
_cell.length_b   1.000
_cell.length_c   1.000
_cell.angle_alpha   90.00
_cell.angle_beta   90.00
_cell.angle_gamma   90.00
#
_symmetry.space_group_name_H-M   'P 1'
#
loop_
_entity.id
_entity.type
_entity.pdbx_description
1 polymer ?
#
loop_
_entity_poly.entity_id
_entity_poly.type
_entity_poly.pdbx_seq_one_letter_code
_entity_poly.pdbx_strand_id
1 'polypeptide(L)'
;ENREFLPLIKEILAIVPGPVSAEVTATTAEKMIEEAQKYAALSENVVIKVPINLEGLKVVKTLSELDIQTNVTLIFSPSQALLAAKAGATYVSPFVGRIDDISGNGMGLVEEIIQVYDNYAIETEIIVASIRHPVHFVQSALMGADVATVPYSTLTRLLDHPLTDIGMERFLKDWEKVKK
;
A
#
# COMPACT_ATOMS: atom_id res chain seq x y z
N GLU A 1 -15.55 -3.34 11.61
CA GLU A 1 -16.98 -3.21 11.28
C GLU A 1 -17.49 -4.57 10.79
N ASN A 2 -18.62 -5.04 11.29
CA ASN A 2 -19.18 -6.37 10.97
C ASN A 2 -20.07 -6.29 9.71
N ARG A 3 -19.51 -5.79 8.61
CA ARG A 3 -20.22 -5.49 7.36
C ARG A 3 -19.88 -6.50 6.27
N GLU A 4 -20.82 -6.73 5.35
CA GLU A 4 -20.58 -7.57 4.18
C GLU A 4 -19.54 -6.94 3.25
N PHE A 5 -18.64 -7.78 2.72
CA PHE A 5 -17.48 -7.34 1.94
C PHE A 5 -17.84 -6.62 0.64
N LEU A 6 -18.69 -7.22 -0.20
CA LEU A 6 -19.02 -6.65 -1.52
C LEU A 6 -19.75 -5.30 -1.46
N PRO A 7 -20.78 -5.11 -0.61
CA PRO A 7 -21.40 -3.80 -0.43
C PRO A 7 -20.40 -2.75 0.03
N LEU A 8 -19.53 -3.09 0.98
CA LEU A 8 -18.51 -2.17 1.49
C LEU A 8 -17.52 -1.74 0.39
N ILE A 9 -17.03 -2.68 -0.41
CA ILE A 9 -16.11 -2.36 -1.53
C ILE A 9 -16.80 -1.41 -2.53
N LYS A 10 -18.07 -1.64 -2.87
CA LYS A 10 -18.82 -0.75 -3.77
C LYS A 10 -18.96 0.67 -3.24
N GLU A 11 -19.19 0.82 -1.94
CA GLU A 11 -19.23 2.15 -1.30
C GLU A 11 -17.87 2.85 -1.36
N ILE A 12 -16.78 2.13 -1.08
CA ILE A 12 -15.43 2.69 -1.18
C ILE A 12 -15.13 3.13 -2.62
N LEU A 13 -15.45 2.29 -3.61
CA LEU A 13 -15.27 2.59 -5.03
C LEU A 13 -16.09 3.80 -5.50
N ALA A 14 -17.24 4.07 -4.88
CA ALA A 14 -18.04 5.26 -5.18
C ALA A 14 -17.41 6.55 -4.65
N ILE A 15 -16.53 6.46 -3.64
CA ILE A 15 -15.89 7.60 -2.98
C ILE A 15 -14.46 7.82 -3.51
N VAL A 16 -13.74 6.75 -3.79
CA VAL A 16 -12.31 6.77 -4.13
C VAL A 16 -12.13 6.66 -5.66
N PRO A 17 -11.72 7.75 -6.34
CA PRO A 17 -11.51 7.74 -7.79
C PRO A 17 -10.20 7.04 -8.21
N GLY A 18 -9.33 6.72 -7.26
CA GLY A 18 -8.06 6.03 -7.50
C GLY A 18 -8.09 4.53 -7.15
N PRO A 19 -6.92 3.86 -7.17
CA PRO A 19 -6.82 2.42 -6.93
C PRO A 19 -7.37 1.97 -5.57
N VAL A 20 -8.17 0.90 -5.58
CA VAL A 20 -8.73 0.26 -4.38
C VAL A 20 -8.33 -1.22 -4.38
N SER A 21 -7.43 -1.60 -3.46
CA SER A 21 -6.99 -2.99 -3.32
C SER A 21 -8.05 -3.86 -2.64
N ALA A 22 -8.56 -4.89 -3.34
CA ALA A 22 -9.52 -5.87 -2.82
C ALA A 22 -8.87 -7.27 -2.74
N GLU A 23 -8.88 -7.89 -1.56
CA GLU A 23 -8.16 -9.14 -1.30
C GLU A 23 -8.99 -10.37 -1.65
N VAL A 24 -8.38 -11.32 -2.37
CA VAL A 24 -8.95 -12.65 -2.59
C VAL A 24 -8.73 -13.53 -1.36
N THR A 25 -9.71 -14.38 -1.07
CA THR A 25 -9.72 -15.22 0.14
C THR A 25 -9.65 -16.71 -0.16
N ALA A 26 -9.89 -17.10 -1.41
CA ALA A 26 -9.69 -18.47 -1.87
C ALA A 26 -8.23 -18.94 -1.73
N THR A 27 -8.01 -20.26 -1.74
CA THR A 27 -6.69 -20.88 -1.46
C THR A 27 -6.04 -21.58 -2.65
N THR A 28 -6.75 -21.76 -3.76
CA THR A 28 -6.20 -22.33 -5.02
C THR A 28 -6.21 -21.28 -6.11
N ALA A 29 -5.27 -21.36 -7.05
CA ALA A 29 -5.17 -20.37 -8.12
C ALA A 29 -6.46 -20.23 -8.93
N GLU A 30 -7.14 -21.34 -9.25
CA GLU A 30 -8.37 -21.32 -10.05
C GLU A 30 -9.46 -20.51 -9.35
N LYS A 31 -9.67 -20.77 -8.05
CA LYS A 31 -10.69 -20.09 -7.26
C LYS A 31 -10.33 -18.62 -7.00
N MET A 32 -9.05 -18.31 -6.80
CA MET A 32 -8.57 -16.93 -6.67
C MET A 32 -8.82 -16.15 -7.97
N ILE A 33 -8.60 -16.74 -9.14
CA ILE A 33 -8.87 -16.10 -10.44
C ILE A 33 -10.37 -15.82 -10.61
N GLU A 34 -11.24 -16.78 -10.28
CA GLU A 34 -12.70 -16.58 -10.33
C GLU A 34 -13.17 -15.44 -9.39
N GLU A 35 -12.61 -15.38 -8.18
CA GLU A 35 -12.90 -14.33 -7.21
C GLU A 35 -12.37 -12.96 -7.71
N ALA A 36 -11.14 -12.94 -8.20
CA ALA A 36 -10.49 -11.75 -8.76
C ALA A 36 -11.28 -11.14 -9.91
N GLN A 37 -11.75 -11.96 -10.87
CA GLN A 37 -12.54 -11.48 -12.00
C GLN A 37 -13.88 -10.88 -11.56
N LYS A 38 -14.52 -11.44 -10.53
CA LYS A 38 -15.75 -10.86 -9.95
C LYS A 38 -15.50 -9.49 -9.33
N TYR A 39 -14.35 -9.31 -8.66
CA TYR A 39 -13.99 -8.03 -8.04
C TYR A 39 -13.57 -7.00 -9.10
N ALA A 40 -12.76 -7.39 -10.08
CA ALA A 40 -12.33 -6.53 -11.19
C ALA A 40 -13.53 -6.00 -12.01
N ALA A 41 -14.60 -6.79 -12.15
CA ALA A 41 -15.82 -6.37 -12.83
C ALA A 41 -16.61 -5.26 -12.11
N LEU A 42 -16.26 -4.89 -10.87
CA LEU A 42 -16.95 -3.85 -10.12
C LEU A 42 -16.56 -2.43 -10.58
N SER A 43 -15.30 -2.22 -10.96
CA SER A 43 -14.75 -0.93 -11.40
C SER A 43 -13.33 -1.12 -11.92
N GLU A 44 -12.91 -0.30 -12.89
CA GLU A 44 -11.53 -0.23 -13.40
C GLU A 44 -10.51 0.15 -12.31
N ASN A 45 -10.97 0.77 -11.22
CA ASN A 45 -10.14 1.16 -10.08
C ASN A 45 -9.77 -0.01 -9.16
N VAL A 46 -10.36 -1.19 -9.36
CA VAL A 46 -10.08 -2.34 -8.49
C VAL A 46 -8.72 -2.93 -8.79
N VAL A 47 -7.90 -3.06 -7.75
CA VAL A 47 -6.62 -3.77 -7.80
C VAL A 47 -6.77 -5.06 -7.00
N ILE A 48 -6.46 -6.20 -7.60
CA ILE A 48 -6.62 -7.50 -6.93
C ILE A 48 -5.44 -7.76 -6.01
N LYS A 49 -5.70 -7.84 -4.71
CA LYS A 49 -4.69 -8.09 -3.71
C LYS A 49 -4.50 -9.59 -3.50
N VAL A 50 -3.29 -10.08 -3.75
CA VAL A 50 -2.94 -11.51 -3.80
C VAL A 50 -1.78 -11.80 -2.85
N PRO A 51 -1.85 -12.81 -1.98
CA PRO A 51 -0.73 -13.15 -1.10
C PRO A 51 0.45 -13.76 -1.88
N ILE A 52 1.68 -13.45 -1.48
CA ILE A 52 2.87 -14.08 -2.05
C ILE A 52 2.94 -15.58 -1.67
N ASN A 53 2.75 -16.45 -2.66
CA ASN A 53 3.03 -17.88 -2.63
C ASN A 53 2.96 -18.43 -4.06
N LEU A 54 3.15 -19.75 -4.25
CA LEU A 54 3.13 -20.37 -5.57
C LEU A 54 1.78 -20.18 -6.30
N GLU A 55 0.66 -20.36 -5.61
CA GLU A 55 -0.67 -20.17 -6.19
C GLU A 55 -0.91 -18.69 -6.53
N GLY A 56 -0.52 -17.78 -5.63
CA GLY A 56 -0.61 -16.34 -5.85
C GLY A 56 0.19 -15.87 -7.07
N LEU A 57 1.40 -16.41 -7.29
CA LEU A 57 2.20 -16.07 -8.48
C LEU A 57 1.55 -16.57 -9.78
N LYS A 58 0.89 -17.73 -9.77
CA LYS A 58 0.09 -18.20 -10.93
C LYS A 58 -1.07 -17.23 -11.20
N VAL A 59 -1.75 -16.78 -10.15
CA VAL A 59 -2.86 -15.82 -10.25
C VAL A 59 -2.37 -14.50 -10.83
N VAL A 60 -1.28 -13.93 -10.30
CA VAL A 60 -0.69 -12.68 -10.81
C VAL A 60 -0.33 -12.81 -12.28
N LYS A 61 0.29 -13.92 -12.67
CA LYS A 61 0.64 -14.17 -14.06
C LYS A 61 -0.58 -14.21 -14.97
N THR A 62 -1.64 -14.91 -14.58
CA THR A 62 -2.89 -14.96 -15.34
C THR A 62 -3.59 -13.60 -15.42
N LEU A 63 -3.67 -12.87 -14.30
CA LEU A 63 -4.38 -11.59 -14.24
C LEU A 63 -3.65 -10.49 -15.03
N SER A 64 -2.31 -10.48 -15.01
CA SER A 64 -1.53 -9.54 -15.82
C SER A 64 -1.75 -9.74 -17.33
N GLU A 65 -1.91 -10.98 -17.81
CA GLU A 65 -2.25 -11.27 -19.21
C GLU A 65 -3.66 -10.83 -19.60
N LEU A 66 -4.53 -10.61 -18.61
CA LEU A 66 -5.89 -10.08 -18.77
C LEU A 66 -5.97 -8.57 -18.51
N ASP A 67 -4.84 -7.89 -18.34
CA ASP A 67 -4.76 -6.46 -18.00
C ASP A 67 -5.52 -6.09 -16.70
N ILE A 68 -5.58 -7.04 -15.76
CA ILE A 68 -6.16 -6.84 -14.43
C ILE A 68 -5.04 -6.52 -13.45
N GLN A 69 -5.09 -5.31 -12.87
CA GLN A 69 -4.08 -4.85 -11.93
C GLN A 69 -4.02 -5.71 -10.66
N THR A 70 -2.81 -5.96 -10.17
CA THR A 70 -2.58 -6.80 -8.99
C THR A 70 -1.67 -6.12 -7.97
N ASN A 71 -1.95 -6.35 -6.69
CA ASN A 71 -1.12 -5.95 -5.56
C ASN A 71 -0.68 -7.18 -4.78
N VAL A 72 0.60 -7.55 -4.89
CA VAL A 72 1.12 -8.73 -4.18
C VAL A 72 1.50 -8.37 -2.75
N THR A 73 0.81 -8.99 -1.79
CA THR A 73 0.91 -8.69 -0.35
C THR A 73 1.67 -9.77 0.42
N LEU A 74 1.96 -9.50 1.70
CA LEU A 74 2.74 -10.37 2.60
C LEU A 74 4.19 -10.54 2.15
N ILE A 75 4.77 -9.51 1.55
CA ILE A 75 6.18 -9.49 1.14
C ILE A 75 7.06 -9.16 2.36
N PHE A 76 8.06 -10.00 2.60
CA PHE A 76 9.01 -9.92 3.71
C PHE A 76 10.47 -10.11 3.27
N SER A 77 10.74 -10.24 1.96
CA SER A 77 12.10 -10.30 1.40
C SER A 77 12.19 -9.69 0.00
N PRO A 78 13.38 -9.22 -0.45
CA PRO A 78 13.55 -8.73 -1.82
C PRO A 78 13.33 -9.81 -2.88
N SER A 79 13.66 -11.06 -2.56
CA SER A 79 13.41 -12.19 -3.47
C SER A 79 11.92 -12.41 -3.73
N GLN A 80 11.06 -12.24 -2.71
CA GLN A 80 9.62 -12.29 -2.87
C GLN A 80 9.10 -11.15 -3.75
N ALA A 81 9.58 -9.93 -3.52
CA ALA A 81 9.22 -8.76 -4.33
C ALA A 81 9.64 -8.93 -5.80
N LEU A 82 10.84 -9.46 -6.05
CA LEU A 82 11.35 -9.71 -7.39
C LEU A 82 10.55 -10.79 -8.13
N LEU A 83 10.16 -11.87 -7.43
CA LEU A 83 9.31 -12.92 -8.01
C LEU A 83 7.93 -12.38 -8.38
N ALA A 84 7.34 -11.54 -7.53
CA ALA A 84 6.06 -10.89 -7.80
C ALA A 84 6.13 -9.98 -9.03
N ALA A 85 7.14 -9.10 -9.11
CA ALA A 85 7.37 -8.26 -10.28
C ALA A 85 7.54 -9.08 -11.56
N LYS A 86 8.34 -10.16 -11.52
CA LYS A 86 8.54 -11.04 -12.68
C LYS A 86 7.29 -11.83 -13.09
N ALA A 87 6.33 -12.01 -12.18
CA ALA A 87 5.04 -12.58 -12.52
C ALA A 87 4.09 -11.57 -13.21
N GLY A 88 4.43 -10.27 -13.23
CA GLY A 88 3.60 -9.21 -13.82
C GLY A 88 2.77 -8.44 -12.79
N ALA A 89 3.22 -8.36 -11.53
CA ALA A 89 2.53 -7.56 -10.52
C ALA A 89 2.53 -6.06 -10.89
N THR A 90 1.39 -5.39 -10.68
CA THR A 90 1.32 -3.92 -10.77
C THR A 90 1.97 -3.29 -9.54
N TYR A 91 1.66 -3.84 -8.36
CA TYR A 91 2.20 -3.39 -7.08
C TYR A 91 2.76 -4.54 -6.24
N VAL A 92 3.73 -4.25 -5.39
CA VAL A 92 4.14 -5.11 -4.27
C VAL A 92 4.00 -4.38 -2.93
N SER A 93 3.57 -5.10 -1.91
CA SER A 93 3.36 -4.56 -0.56
C SER A 93 4.28 -5.22 0.49
N PRO A 94 5.52 -4.71 0.69
CA PRO A 94 6.38 -5.08 1.82
C PRO A 94 5.78 -4.62 3.17
N PHE A 95 5.78 -5.50 4.17
CA PHE A 95 5.14 -5.26 5.47
C PHE A 95 6.17 -4.83 6.53
N VAL A 96 6.54 -3.54 6.52
CA VAL A 96 7.66 -3.02 7.32
C VAL A 96 7.42 -3.16 8.83
N GLY A 97 6.25 -2.75 9.31
CA GLY A 97 5.96 -2.77 10.74
C GLY A 97 5.91 -4.16 11.35
N ARG A 98 5.60 -5.20 10.57
CA ARG A 98 5.63 -6.59 11.07
C ARG A 98 7.06 -7.11 11.20
N ILE A 99 7.99 -6.60 10.42
CA ILE A 99 9.42 -6.91 10.56
C ILE A 99 9.96 -6.22 11.82
N ASP A 100 9.56 -4.98 12.07
CA ASP A 100 9.96 -4.26 13.30
C ASP A 100 9.40 -4.94 14.56
N ASP A 101 8.18 -5.47 14.51
CA ASP A 101 7.57 -6.22 15.63
C ASP A 101 8.43 -7.42 16.08
N ILE A 102 9.25 -7.98 15.18
CA ILE A 102 10.19 -9.08 15.46
C ILE A 102 11.65 -8.61 15.58
N SER A 103 11.86 -7.33 15.88
CA SER A 103 13.17 -6.68 16.03
C SER A 103 14.05 -6.67 14.77
N GLY A 104 13.43 -6.76 13.59
CA GLY A 104 14.11 -6.52 12.32
C GLY A 104 14.12 -5.04 11.92
N ASN A 105 14.70 -4.74 10.76
CA ASN A 105 14.65 -3.41 10.14
C ASN A 105 13.71 -3.46 8.93
N GLY A 106 12.43 -3.11 9.12
CA GLY A 106 11.43 -3.14 8.08
C GLY A 106 11.71 -2.16 6.94
N MET A 107 12.28 -1.00 7.23
CA MET A 107 12.62 -0.01 6.20
C MET A 107 13.86 -0.40 5.39
N GLY A 108 14.79 -1.17 5.97
CA GLY A 108 15.89 -1.78 5.23
C GLY A 108 15.41 -2.73 4.13
N LEU A 109 14.31 -3.47 4.36
CA LEU A 109 13.70 -4.28 3.31
C LEU A 109 13.24 -3.42 2.11
N VAL A 110 12.64 -2.26 2.38
CA VAL A 110 12.16 -1.37 1.31
C VAL A 110 13.34 -0.82 0.50
N GLU A 111 14.40 -0.38 1.17
CA GLU A 111 15.65 0.07 0.52
C GLU A 111 16.23 -1.00 -0.41
N GLU A 112 16.31 -2.25 0.05
CA GLU A 112 16.77 -3.37 -0.77
C GLU A 112 15.87 -3.63 -1.98
N ILE A 113 14.54 -3.54 -1.82
CA ILE A 113 13.60 -3.73 -2.94
C ILE A 113 13.75 -2.62 -3.98
N ILE A 114 13.81 -1.35 -3.56
CA ILE A 114 14.03 -0.20 -4.44
C ILE A 114 15.32 -0.42 -5.25
N GLN A 115 16.42 -0.73 -4.57
CA GLN A 115 17.70 -0.98 -5.23
C GLN A 115 17.62 -2.12 -6.26
N VAL A 116 16.90 -3.20 -5.96
CA VAL A 116 16.67 -4.29 -6.91
C VAL A 116 15.85 -3.81 -8.10
N TYR A 117 14.79 -3.05 -7.88
CA TYR A 117 13.90 -2.59 -8.95
C TYR A 117 14.62 -1.62 -9.89
N ASP A 118 15.40 -0.69 -9.34
CA ASP A 118 16.25 0.23 -10.10
C ASP A 118 17.25 -0.51 -10.99
N ASN A 119 17.92 -1.53 -10.44
CA ASN A 119 18.93 -2.32 -11.17
C ASN A 119 18.38 -3.01 -12.42
N TYR A 120 17.10 -3.37 -12.42
CA TYR A 120 16.47 -4.12 -13.50
C TYR A 120 15.42 -3.31 -14.27
N ALA A 121 15.29 -2.01 -13.99
CA ALA A 121 14.24 -1.14 -14.53
C ALA A 121 12.84 -1.79 -14.39
N ILE A 122 12.54 -2.31 -13.19
CA ILE A 122 11.24 -2.91 -12.89
C ILE A 122 10.20 -1.79 -12.76
N GLU A 123 9.09 -1.92 -13.49
CA GLU A 123 7.98 -0.96 -13.49
C GLU A 123 6.95 -1.22 -12.37
N THR A 124 7.00 -2.39 -11.73
CA THR A 124 6.14 -2.70 -10.58
C THR A 124 6.36 -1.67 -9.46
N GLU A 125 5.28 -1.07 -8.98
CA GLU A 125 5.33 -0.04 -7.94
C GLU A 125 5.42 -0.65 -6.53
N ILE A 126 6.15 0.01 -5.64
CA ILE A 126 6.37 -0.39 -4.26
C ILE A 126 5.39 0.36 -3.36
N ILE A 127 4.45 -0.39 -2.77
CA ILE A 127 3.55 0.11 -1.72
C ILE A 127 4.14 -0.23 -0.36
N VAL A 128 4.75 0.74 0.32
CA VAL A 128 5.18 0.54 1.72
C VAL A 128 3.96 0.34 2.61
N ALA A 129 3.77 -0.89 3.07
CA ALA A 129 2.61 -1.33 3.81
C ALA A 129 2.97 -1.69 5.26
N SER A 130 1.94 -1.88 6.09
CA SER A 130 2.11 -2.07 7.54
C SER A 130 2.86 -0.91 8.23
N ILE A 131 2.67 0.32 7.76
CA ILE A 131 3.19 1.54 8.39
C ILE A 131 2.59 1.71 9.80
N ARG A 132 3.45 1.88 10.80
CA ARG A 132 3.07 1.99 12.22
C ARG A 132 3.09 3.42 12.75
N HIS A 133 3.96 4.27 12.21
CA HIS A 133 4.22 5.61 12.74
C HIS A 133 4.77 6.56 11.67
N PRO A 134 4.75 7.89 11.92
CA PRO A 134 5.21 8.91 10.98
C PRO A 134 6.61 8.69 10.41
N VAL A 135 7.52 8.09 11.18
CA VAL A 135 8.90 7.85 10.72
C VAL A 135 8.94 6.89 9.51
N HIS A 136 8.09 5.86 9.45
CA HIS A 136 8.05 4.98 8.27
C HIS A 136 7.57 5.75 7.04
N PHE A 137 6.57 6.63 7.20
CA PHE A 137 6.07 7.44 6.10
C PHE A 137 7.17 8.35 5.54
N VAL A 138 7.87 9.07 6.42
CA VAL A 138 8.97 9.96 6.00
C VAL A 138 10.12 9.19 5.36
N GLN A 139 10.53 8.06 5.94
CA GLN A 139 11.59 7.22 5.36
C GLN A 139 11.19 6.66 3.99
N SER A 140 9.94 6.25 3.82
CA SER A 140 9.43 5.77 2.52
C SER A 140 9.58 6.85 1.45
N ALA A 141 9.19 8.10 1.78
CA ALA A 141 9.31 9.24 0.88
C ALA A 141 10.78 9.59 0.58
N LEU A 142 11.67 9.54 1.58
CA LEU A 142 13.10 9.84 1.39
C LEU A 142 13.81 8.83 0.50
N MET A 143 13.41 7.56 0.54
CA MET A 143 13.96 6.51 -0.31
C MET A 143 13.38 6.53 -1.74
N GLY A 144 12.29 7.26 -1.97
CA GLY A 144 11.61 7.29 -3.26
C GLY A 144 10.71 6.08 -3.51
N ALA A 145 10.11 5.50 -2.47
CA ALA A 145 9.06 4.49 -2.67
C ALA A 145 7.83 5.12 -3.37
N ASP A 146 7.21 4.37 -4.27
CA ASP A 146 6.13 4.88 -5.13
C ASP A 146 4.87 5.24 -4.34
N VAL A 147 4.51 4.39 -3.37
CA VAL A 147 3.27 4.53 -2.59
C VAL A 147 3.50 4.18 -1.12
N ALA A 148 2.77 4.85 -0.23
CA ALA A 148 2.65 4.48 1.19
C ALA A 148 1.19 4.28 1.57
N THR A 149 0.82 3.09 2.07
CA THR A 149 -0.53 2.84 2.62
C THR A 149 -0.53 3.02 4.14
N VAL A 150 -1.22 4.05 4.60
CA VAL A 150 -1.11 4.54 5.99
C VAL A 150 -2.46 4.41 6.71
N PRO A 151 -2.51 3.86 7.93
CA PRO A 151 -3.72 3.92 8.76
C PRO A 151 -4.15 5.36 9.04
N TYR A 152 -5.46 5.63 9.10
CA TYR A 152 -6.00 6.98 9.33
C TYR A 152 -5.39 7.67 10.56
N SER A 153 -5.21 6.95 11.67
CA SER A 153 -4.61 7.49 12.90
C SER A 153 -3.15 7.91 12.73
N THR A 154 -2.39 7.24 11.88
CA THR A 154 -1.01 7.64 11.55
C THR A 154 -1.02 8.82 10.58
N LEU A 155 -1.94 8.82 9.60
CA LEU A 155 -2.10 9.91 8.64
C LEU A 155 -2.38 11.24 9.33
N THR A 156 -3.32 11.28 10.29
CA THR A 156 -3.63 12.52 11.03
C THR A 156 -2.43 12.98 11.87
N ARG A 157 -1.69 12.04 12.46
CA ARG A 157 -0.48 12.34 13.24
C ARG A 157 0.66 12.93 12.42
N LEU A 158 0.63 12.84 11.09
CA LEU A 158 1.63 13.49 10.23
C LEU A 158 1.54 15.02 10.30
N LEU A 159 0.38 15.57 10.67
CA LEU A 159 0.15 17.01 10.77
C LEU A 159 0.60 17.59 12.11
N ASP A 160 0.76 16.74 13.13
CA ASP A 160 1.03 17.16 14.50
C ASP A 160 2.50 17.58 14.65
N HIS A 161 2.74 18.83 15.03
CA HIS A 161 4.06 19.30 15.41
C HIS A 161 3.97 20.43 16.45
N PRO A 162 4.65 20.33 17.60
CA PRO A 162 4.47 21.27 18.72
C PRO A 162 4.84 22.72 18.36
N LEU A 163 5.80 22.91 17.44
CA LEU A 163 6.12 24.27 16.97
C LEU A 163 5.03 24.86 16.06
N THR A 164 4.24 24.03 15.39
CA THR A 164 3.08 24.49 14.60
C THR A 164 2.03 25.05 15.54
N ASP A 165 1.70 24.34 16.62
CA ASP A 165 0.72 24.79 17.61
C ASP A 165 1.17 26.10 18.28
N ILE A 166 2.43 26.15 18.74
CA ILE A 166 3.03 27.37 19.32
C ILE A 166 3.01 28.53 18.31
N GLY A 167 3.26 28.25 17.03
CA GLY A 167 3.21 29.24 15.96
C GLY A 167 1.80 29.80 15.76
N MET A 168 0.79 28.93 15.67
CA MET A 168 -0.62 29.33 15.52
C MET A 168 -1.10 30.18 16.70
N GLU A 169 -0.76 29.79 17.92
CA GLU A 169 -1.10 30.58 19.11
C GLU A 169 -0.48 31.98 19.08
N ARG A 170 0.77 32.09 18.63
CA ARG A 170 1.45 33.40 18.50
C ARG A 170 0.80 34.26 17.42
N PHE A 171 0.47 33.69 16.26
CA PHE A 171 -0.22 34.42 15.19
C PHE A 171 -1.57 34.99 15.64
N LEU A 172 -2.36 34.20 16.37
CA LEU A 172 -3.64 34.68 16.92
C LEU A 172 -3.43 35.83 17.92
N LYS A 173 -2.47 35.70 18.85
CA LYS A 173 -2.14 36.74 19.83
C LYS A 173 -1.63 38.03 19.19
N ASP A 174 -0.88 37.95 18.10
CA ASP A 174 -0.39 39.13 17.40
C ASP A 174 -1.49 39.79 16.57
N TRP A 175 -2.41 39.00 15.99
CA TRP A 175 -3.56 39.53 15.25
C TRP A 175 -4.51 40.36 16.14
N GLU A 176 -4.71 39.96 17.39
CA GLU A 176 -5.50 40.73 18.38
C GLU A 176 -4.96 42.14 18.63
N LYS A 177 -3.66 42.38 18.39
CA LYS A 177 -3.01 43.68 18.59
C LYS A 177 -3.18 44.62 17.40
N VAL A 178 -3.61 44.12 16.24
CA VAL A 178 -3.83 44.94 15.05
C VAL A 178 -5.11 45.76 15.26
N LYS A 179 -4.98 47.09 15.32
CA LYS A 179 -6.13 48.01 15.39
C LYS A 179 -6.93 47.92 14.08
N LYS A 180 -8.24 47.69 14.21
CA LYS A 180 -9.21 47.79 13.10
C LYS A 180 -9.48 49.24 12.74
#